data_AF-A0A258CRF5-F1
#
_entry.id   AF-A0A258CRF5-F1
#
_cell.length_a   1.000
_cell.length_b   1.000
_cell.length_c   1.000
_cell.angle_alpha   90.00
_cell.angle_beta   90.00
_cell.angle_gamma   90.00
#
_symmetry.space_group_name_H-M   'P 1'
#
loop_
_entity.id
_entity.type
_entity.pdbx_description
1 polymer ?
#
loop_
_entity_poly.entity_id
_entity_poly.type
_entity_poly.pdbx_seq_one_letter_code
_entity_poly.pdbx_strand_id
1 'polypeptide(L)'
;MSGPRYALYYAPAVDSALWRFGCATLGYDAFTGEEIAFAVPPGCDAQLWPQRTAEPRRYGFHATLKAPFELANGRSEGQLRAFAHQIAIGRKAVPLAGLKITSL
;
A
#
# COMPACT_ATOMS: atom_id res chain seq x y z
N MET A 1 19.74 14.47 15.96
CA MET A 1 18.75 14.29 14.87
C MET A 1 18.39 12.81 14.84
N SER A 2 17.10 12.45 14.87
CA SER A 2 16.70 11.05 14.73
C SER A 2 17.03 10.57 13.30
N GLY A 3 17.47 9.32 13.18
CA GLY A 3 17.70 8.71 11.87
C GLY A 3 16.40 8.48 11.09
N PRO A 4 16.48 8.02 9.83
CA PRO A 4 15.29 7.64 9.07
C PRO A 4 14.56 6.48 9.73
N ARG A 5 13.23 6.51 9.65
CA ARG A 5 12.34 5.40 10.03
C ARG A 5 11.87 4.68 8.79
N TYR A 6 11.78 3.36 8.88
CA TYR A 6 11.37 2.48 7.80
C TYR A 6 10.10 1.73 8.21
N ALA A 7 9.24 1.41 7.25
CA ALA A 7 8.08 0.56 7.45
C ALA A 7 8.03 -0.48 6.33
N LEU A 8 7.40 -1.62 6.57
CA LEU A 8 7.17 -2.63 5.54
C LEU A 8 5.66 -2.79 5.33
N TYR A 9 5.25 -2.60 4.08
CA TYR A 9 3.87 -2.74 3.64
C TYR A 9 3.77 -3.82 2.57
N TYR A 10 2.67 -4.57 2.59
CA TYR A 10 2.20 -5.33 1.44
C TYR A 10 1.48 -4.37 0.50
N ALA A 11 1.87 -4.38 -0.76
CA ALA A 11 1.15 -3.74 -1.85
C ALA A 11 0.53 -4.81 -2.76
N PRO A 12 -0.72 -4.65 -3.22
CA PRO A 12 -1.28 -5.54 -4.24
C PRO A 12 -0.41 -5.56 -5.50
N ALA A 13 -0.40 -6.69 -6.22
CA ALA A 13 0.30 -6.75 -7.49
C ALA A 13 -0.27 -5.70 -8.46
N VAL A 14 0.62 -5.02 -9.19
CA VAL A 14 0.25 -4.13 -10.29
C VAL A 14 -0.63 -4.91 -11.26
N ASP A 15 -1.67 -4.25 -11.78
CA ASP A 15 -2.71 -4.86 -12.64
C ASP A 15 -3.64 -5.89 -11.97
N SER A 16 -3.52 -6.12 -10.66
CA SER A 16 -4.52 -6.93 -9.95
C SER A 16 -5.85 -6.17 -9.79
N ALA A 17 -6.95 -6.90 -9.60
CA ALA A 17 -8.25 -6.28 -9.30
C ALA A 17 -8.20 -5.44 -8.02
N LEU A 18 -7.43 -5.88 -7.01
CA LEU A 18 -7.25 -5.16 -5.76
C LEU A 18 -6.43 -3.87 -5.93
N TRP A 19 -5.44 -3.86 -6.82
CA TRP A 19 -4.71 -2.65 -7.18
C TRP A 19 -5.63 -1.61 -7.79
N ARG A 20 -6.38 -1.98 -8.85
CA ARG A 20 -7.34 -1.06 -9.51
C ARG A 20 -8.38 -0.52 -8.54
N PHE A 21 -8.95 -1.38 -7.68
CA PHE A 21 -9.87 -0.96 -6.63
C PHE A 21 -9.24 0.08 -5.71
N GLY A 22 -8.03 -0.20 -5.21
CA GLY A 22 -7.32 0.69 -4.31
C GLY A 22 -6.99 2.04 -4.94
N CYS A 23 -6.49 2.02 -6.18
CA CYS A 23 -6.18 3.20 -6.97
C CYS A 23 -7.40 4.09 -7.20
N ALA A 24 -8.51 3.51 -7.64
CA ALA A 24 -9.75 4.25 -7.87
C ALA A 24 -10.37 4.77 -6.56
N THR A 25 -10.24 4.02 -5.46
CA THR A 25 -10.71 4.46 -4.14
C THR A 25 -9.93 5.69 -3.64
N LEU A 26 -8.61 5.71 -3.87
CA LEU A 26 -7.70 6.76 -3.39
C LEU A 26 -7.46 7.89 -4.41
N GLY A 27 -7.90 7.69 -5.66
CA GLY A 27 -7.70 8.61 -6.79
C GLY A 27 -6.25 8.69 -7.26
N TYR A 28 -5.43 7.66 -7.00
CA TYR A 28 -3.98 7.69 -7.21
C TYR A 28 -3.40 6.33 -7.55
N ASP A 29 -2.50 6.28 -8.52
CA ASP A 29 -1.62 5.14 -8.73
C ASP A 29 -0.27 5.38 -8.03
N ALA A 30 0.01 4.62 -6.97
CA ALA A 30 1.26 4.75 -6.22
C ALA A 30 2.49 4.12 -6.92
N PHE A 31 2.29 3.39 -8.02
CA PHE A 31 3.34 2.81 -8.84
C PHE A 31 3.75 3.75 -9.98
N THR A 32 2.78 4.34 -10.70
CA THR A 32 3.05 5.29 -11.81
C THR A 32 3.18 6.73 -11.33
N GLY A 33 2.56 7.07 -10.20
CA GLY A 33 2.49 8.43 -9.69
C GLY A 33 1.38 9.29 -10.28
N GLU A 34 0.44 8.69 -11.00
CA GLU A 34 -0.63 9.41 -11.71
C GLU A 34 -1.91 9.60 -10.87
N GLU A 35 -2.61 10.70 -11.12
CA GLU A 35 -3.97 10.93 -10.64
C GLU A 35 -4.96 9.99 -11.38
N ILE A 36 -5.88 9.39 -10.63
CA ILE A 36 -6.93 8.52 -11.15
C ILE A 36 -8.30 9.07 -10.74
N ALA A 37 -9.29 8.93 -11.62
CA ALA A 37 -10.66 9.29 -11.30
C ALA A 37 -11.18 8.47 -10.10
N PHE A 38 -11.78 9.16 -9.13
CA PHE A 38 -12.33 8.50 -7.95
C PHE A 38 -13.51 7.59 -8.30
N ALA A 39 -13.46 6.35 -7.83
CA ALA A 39 -14.63 5.51 -7.66
C ALA A 39 -15.13 5.67 -6.22
N VAL A 40 -16.10 6.56 -6.02
CA VAL A 40 -16.64 6.85 -4.69
C VAL A 40 -17.59 5.73 -4.27
N PRO A 41 -17.37 5.09 -3.11
CA PRO A 41 -18.24 4.02 -2.65
C PRO A 41 -19.69 4.48 -2.44
N PRO A 42 -20.70 3.62 -2.71
CA PRO A 42 -22.09 3.92 -2.41
C PRO A 42 -22.29 4.37 -0.95
N GLY A 43 -23.09 5.42 -0.76
CA GLY A 43 -23.35 6.01 0.55
C GLY A 43 -22.28 6.99 1.05
N CYS A 44 -21.22 7.22 0.27
CA CYS A 44 -20.22 8.25 0.55
C CYS A 44 -20.46 9.52 -0.27
N ASP A 45 -20.16 10.68 0.31
CA ASP A 45 -20.25 11.97 -0.38
C ASP A 45 -19.05 12.15 -1.32
N ALA A 46 -19.33 12.26 -2.62
CA ALA A 46 -18.32 12.43 -3.65
C ALA A 46 -17.53 13.74 -3.53
N GLN A 47 -18.11 14.81 -2.97
CA GLN A 47 -17.41 16.08 -2.76
C GLN A 47 -16.41 15.99 -1.60
N LEU A 48 -16.73 15.22 -0.56
CA LEU A 48 -15.86 15.06 0.61
C LEU A 48 -14.87 13.90 0.45
N TRP A 49 -15.10 12.96 -0.47
CA TRP A 49 -14.29 11.77 -0.64
C TRP A 49 -12.80 12.05 -0.85
N PRO A 50 -12.39 12.98 -1.75
CA PRO A 50 -10.98 13.28 -1.97
C PRO A 50 -10.27 13.78 -0.71
N GLN A 51 -10.97 14.55 0.13
CA GLN A 51 -10.43 15.07 1.39
C GLN A 51 -10.26 13.94 2.40
N ARG A 52 -11.21 13.01 2.48
CA ARG A 52 -11.16 11.85 3.39
C ARG A 52 -10.04 10.87 3.04
N THR A 53 -9.68 10.76 1.77
CA THR A 53 -8.63 9.85 1.30
C THR A 53 -7.27 10.52 1.15
N ALA A 54 -7.15 11.84 1.37
CA ALA A 54 -5.92 12.60 1.11
C ALA A 54 -4.70 12.07 1.88
N GLU A 55 -4.87 11.73 3.15
CA GLU A 55 -3.79 11.17 3.97
C GLU A 55 -3.40 9.74 3.59
N PRO A 56 -4.32 8.75 3.54
CA PRO A 56 -3.96 7.38 3.18
C PRO A 56 -3.43 7.24 1.74
N ARG A 57 -3.88 8.11 0.83
CA ARG A 57 -3.42 8.16 -0.57
C ARG A 57 -1.90 8.23 -0.71
N ARG A 58 -1.21 8.91 0.22
CA ARG A 58 0.25 9.08 0.21
C ARG A 58 1.04 7.77 0.29
N TYR A 59 0.41 6.71 0.77
CA TYR A 59 1.02 5.39 0.94
C TYR A 59 0.46 4.35 -0.05
N GLY A 60 -0.47 4.75 -0.92
CA GLY A 60 -1.22 3.82 -1.78
C GLY A 60 -2.11 2.86 -0.98
N PHE A 61 -2.83 1.99 -1.68
CA PHE A 61 -3.66 0.96 -1.05
C PHE A 61 -2.77 -0.20 -0.60
N HIS A 62 -2.66 -0.43 0.71
CA HIS A 62 -1.66 -1.33 1.29
C HIS A 62 -2.12 -1.99 2.59
N ALA A 63 -1.33 -2.96 3.07
CA ALA A 63 -1.47 -3.53 4.40
C ALA A 63 -0.13 -3.51 5.16
N THR A 64 -0.16 -3.18 6.45
CA THR A 64 1.05 -3.13 7.29
C THR A 64 1.58 -4.53 7.61
N LEU A 65 2.82 -4.81 7.20
CA LEU A 65 3.56 -6.02 7.59
C LEU A 65 4.48 -5.74 8.79
N LYS A 66 5.07 -4.54 8.85
CA LYS A 66 5.87 -4.07 9.98
C LYS A 66 5.69 -2.57 10.16
N ALA A 67 5.21 -2.18 11.35
CA ALA A 67 5.05 -0.78 11.74
C ALA A 67 6.38 -0.01 11.75
N PRO A 68 6.37 1.34 11.63
CA PRO A 68 7.59 2.11 11.45
C PRO A 68 8.64 1.96 12.56
N PHE A 69 9.88 1.65 12.18
CA PHE A 69 11.01 1.33 13.06
C PHE A 69 12.32 1.98 12.59
N GLU A 70 13.29 2.09 13.49
CA GLU A 70 14.66 2.49 13.14
C GLU A 70 15.53 1.26 12.87
N LEU A 71 16.54 1.41 12.01
CA LEU A 71 17.52 0.35 11.79
C LEU A 71 18.45 0.23 13.00
N ALA A 72 18.85 -1.00 13.32
CA ALA A 72 19.88 -1.25 14.31
C ALA A 72 21.23 -0.66 13.86
N ASN A 73 22.09 -0.30 14.81
CA ASN A 73 23.43 0.20 14.53
C ASN A 73 24.21 -0.75 13.60
N GLY A 74 24.87 -0.17 12.59
CA GLY A 74 25.60 -0.94 11.57
C GLY A 74 24.74 -1.61 10.50
N ARG A 75 23.41 -1.37 10.48
CA ARG A 75 22.52 -1.82 9.41
C ARG A 75 22.20 -0.71 8.42
N SER A 76 22.08 -1.07 7.14
CA SER A 76 21.75 -0.15 6.05
C SER A 76 20.39 -0.43 5.43
N GLU A 77 19.82 0.56 4.73
CA GLU A 77 18.59 0.39 3.95
C GLU A 77 18.74 -0.71 2.90
N GLY A 78 19.89 -0.79 2.23
CA GLY A 78 20.16 -1.85 1.25
C GLY A 78 20.07 -3.25 1.85
N GLN A 79 20.56 -3.44 3.08
CA GLN A 79 20.42 -4.70 3.82
C GLN A 79 18.95 -4.99 4.18
N LEU A 80 18.17 -3.99 4.56
CA LEU A 80 16.74 -4.14 4.81
C LEU A 80 15.99 -4.58 3.54
N ARG A 81 16.25 -3.94 2.40
CA ARG A 81 15.63 -4.29 1.11
C ARG A 81 16.00 -5.70 0.68
N ALA A 82 17.27 -6.07 0.75
CA ALA A 82 17.73 -7.42 0.42
C ALA A 82 17.07 -8.48 1.32
N PHE A 83 16.99 -8.23 2.63
CA PHE A 83 16.30 -9.10 3.57
C PHE A 83 14.82 -9.24 3.25
N ALA A 84 14.12 -8.13 2.98
CA ALA A 84 12.70 -8.15 2.63
C ALA A 84 12.43 -8.99 1.36
N HIS A 85 13.26 -8.85 0.32
CA HIS A 85 13.18 -9.67 -0.88
C HIS A 85 13.36 -11.16 -0.60
N GLN A 86 14.41 -11.53 0.15
CA GLN A 86 14.69 -12.93 0.48
C GLN A 86 13.55 -13.56 1.29
N ILE A 87 13.01 -12.82 2.26
CA ILE A 87 11.88 -13.26 3.06
C ILE A 87 10.61 -13.42 2.21
N ALA A 88 10.35 -12.52 1.26
CA ALA A 88 9.20 -12.61 0.38
C ALA A 88 9.26 -13.85 -0.52
N ILE A 89 10.43 -14.15 -1.11
CA ILE A 89 10.64 -15.31 -1.98
C ILE A 89 10.48 -16.63 -1.21
N GLY A 90 10.96 -16.69 0.04
CA GLY A 90 10.90 -17.89 0.86
C GLY A 90 9.54 -18.18 1.52
N ARG A 91 8.55 -17.28 1.38
CA ARG A 91 7.25 -17.42 2.05
C ARG A 91 6.18 -17.89 1.08
N LYS A 92 5.35 -18.83 1.56
CA LYS A 92 4.11 -19.18 0.87
C LYS A 92 3.12 -18.02 0.96
N ALA A 93 2.42 -17.76 -0.15
CA ALA A 93 1.35 -16.77 -0.18
C ALA A 93 0.27 -17.13 0.87
N VAL A 94 -0.25 -16.12 1.54
CA VAL A 94 -1.38 -16.28 2.46
C VAL A 94 -2.66 -16.10 1.64
N PRO A 95 -3.49 -17.14 1.48
CA PRO A 95 -4.75 -17.00 0.78
C PRO A 95 -5.71 -16.15 1.63
N LEU A 96 -6.30 -15.12 1.02
CA LEU A 96 -7.34 -14.30 1.63
C LEU A 96 -8.71 -14.95 1.34
N ALA A 97 -8.97 -16.09 2.00
CA ALA A 97 -10.20 -16.84 1.80
C ALA A 97 -11.44 -15.98 2.10
N GLY A 98 -12.40 -15.95 1.17
CA GLY A 98 -13.61 -15.14 1.27
C GLY A 98 -13.46 -13.69 0.79
N LEU A 99 -12.26 -13.22 0.43
CA LEU A 99 -12.09 -11.91 -0.19
C LEU A 99 -12.49 -11.97 -1.66
N LYS A 100 -13.54 -11.25 -2.02
CA LYS A 100 -13.94 -11.01 -3.41
C LYS A 100 -13.82 -9.52 -3.70
N ILE A 101 -13.02 -9.17 -4.70
CA ILE A 101 -12.93 -7.80 -5.17
C ILE A 101 -14.04 -7.58 -6.19
N THR A 102 -15.06 -6.82 -5.80
CA THR A 102 -16.04 -6.27 -6.73
C THR A 102 -15.55 -4.90 -7.17
N SER A 103 -15.68 -4.57 -8.45
CA SER A 103 -15.49 -3.19 -8.89
C SER A 103 -16.44 -2.27 -8.13
N LEU A 104 -15.93 -1.13 -7.67
CA LEU A 104 -16.75 0.01 -7.29
C LEU A 104 -17.24 0.72 -8.55
#